data_AF-A0A3D5EI22-F1
#
_entry.id   AF-A0A3D5EI22-F1
#
_cell.length_a   1.000
_cell.length_b   1.000
_cell.length_c   1.000
_cell.angle_alpha   90.00
_cell.angle_beta   90.00
_cell.angle_gamma   90.00
#
_symmetry.space_group_name_H-M   'P 1'
#
loop_
_entity.id
_entity.type
_entity.pdbx_description
1 polymer ?
#
loop_
_entity_poly.entity_id
_entity_poly.type
_entity_poly.pdbx_seq_one_letter_code
_entity_poly.pdbx_strand_id
1 'polypeptide(L)' 'AMEVAEDIFQMPVRIGKPIGIVGLTDYVDDPSYATAVGLLQYGRTMQSMNAQKSKAEGDNNWWNRITKWFQGEF' A
#
# COMPACT_ATOMS: atom_id res chain seq x y z
N ALA A 1 -5.36 -30.15 -4.97
CA ALA A 1 -4.35 -29.08 -5.16
C ALA A 1 -3.58 -28.80 -3.88
N MET A 2 -4.25 -28.51 -2.75
CA MET A 2 -3.59 -28.30 -1.46
C MET A 2 -2.79 -29.52 -0.99
N GLU A 3 -3.42 -30.70 -0.94
CA GLU A 3 -2.78 -31.98 -0.53
C GLU A 3 -1.50 -32.28 -1.32
N VAL A 4 -1.54 -32.14 -2.65
CA VAL A 4 -0.36 -32.32 -3.52
C VAL A 4 0.74 -31.31 -3.22
N ALA A 5 0.39 -30.07 -2.88
CA ALA A 5 1.37 -29.07 -2.49
C ALA A 5 2.01 -29.43 -1.15
N GLU A 6 1.25 -29.90 -0.17
CA GLU A 6 1.78 -30.37 1.12
C GLU A 6 2.75 -31.55 0.94
N ASP A 7 2.39 -32.51 0.09
CA ASP A 7 3.26 -33.64 -0.24
C ASP A 7 4.56 -33.20 -0.93
N ILE A 8 4.50 -32.22 -1.84
CA ILE A 8 5.71 -31.73 -2.53
C ILE A 8 6.58 -30.90 -1.59
N PHE A 9 5.98 -29.97 -0.85
CA PHE A 9 6.72 -29.03 0.00
C PHE A 9 7.14 -29.63 1.34
N GLN A 10 6.60 -30.79 1.72
CA GLN A 10 6.89 -31.47 3.00
C GLN A 10 6.65 -30.56 4.22
N MET A 11 5.65 -29.69 4.11
CA MET A 11 5.27 -28.71 5.13
C MET A 11 3.80 -28.32 4.97
N PRO A 12 3.16 -27.74 6.02
CA PRO A 12 1.77 -27.32 5.94
C PRO A 12 1.56 -26.24 4.87
N VAL A 13 0.54 -26.38 4.04
CA VAL A 13 0.20 -25.41 2.98
C VAL A 13 -1.24 -24.93 3.18
N ARG A 14 -1.49 -23.65 2.92
CA ARG A 14 -2.83 -23.07 2.98
C ARG A 14 -3.13 -22.26 1.74
N ILE A 15 -4.40 -22.21 1.36
CA ILE A 15 -4.87 -21.35 0.28
C ILE A 15 -5.11 -19.95 0.86
N GLY A 16 -4.41 -18.97 0.31
CA GLY A 16 -4.62 -17.56 0.65
C GLY A 16 -5.88 -17.01 0.01
N LYS A 17 -6.64 -16.22 0.78
CA LYS A 17 -7.77 -15.43 0.30
C LYS A 17 -7.48 -13.93 0.45
N PRO A 18 -8.21 -13.04 -0.25
CA PRO A 18 -8.09 -11.61 -0.04
C PRO A 18 -8.36 -11.23 1.42
N ILE A 19 -7.55 -10.31 1.98
CA ILE A 19 -7.67 -9.83 3.37
C ILE A 19 -7.69 -8.31 3.44
N GLY A 20 -8.17 -7.74 4.56
CA GLY A 20 -8.12 -6.30 4.81
C GLY A 20 -9.12 -5.47 3.99
N ILE A 21 -10.26 -6.10 3.63
CA ILE A 21 -11.39 -5.51 2.90
C ILE A 21 -12.61 -5.46 3.82
N VAL A 22 -13.43 -4.42 3.70
CA VAL A 22 -14.64 -4.18 4.51
C VAL A 22 -15.80 -3.78 3.60
N GLY A 23 -17.04 -4.05 4.02
CA GLY A 23 -18.25 -3.75 3.24
C GLY A 23 -18.85 -5.02 2.62
N LEU A 24 -19.23 -4.96 1.35
CA LEU A 24 -19.87 -6.06 0.63
C LEU A 24 -18.84 -7.09 0.15
N THR A 25 -18.25 -7.83 1.09
CA THR A 25 -17.08 -8.71 0.83
C THR A 25 -17.43 -10.11 0.33
N ASP A 26 -18.71 -10.49 0.35
CA ASP A 26 -19.16 -11.86 0.04
C ASP A 26 -18.76 -12.32 -1.36
N TYR A 27 -18.65 -11.40 -2.31
CA TYR A 27 -18.28 -11.69 -3.71
C TYR A 27 -16.77 -11.87 -3.93
N VAL A 28 -15.95 -11.37 -3.00
CA VAL A 28 -14.49 -11.34 -3.12
C VAL A 28 -13.81 -12.30 -2.14
N ASP A 29 -14.55 -13.10 -1.37
CA ASP A 29 -14.00 -14.15 -0.49
C ASP A 29 -13.57 -15.42 -1.27
N ASP A 30 -12.87 -15.20 -2.40
CA ASP A 30 -12.34 -16.25 -3.25
C ASP A 30 -10.85 -15.97 -3.57
N PRO A 31 -9.98 -17.00 -3.54
CA PRO A 31 -8.56 -16.87 -3.87
C PRO A 31 -8.28 -16.21 -5.23
N SER A 32 -9.20 -16.34 -6.20
CA SER A 32 -9.08 -15.74 -7.54
C SER A 32 -9.00 -14.20 -7.50
N TYR A 33 -9.54 -13.58 -6.45
CA TYR A 33 -9.50 -12.11 -6.27
C TYR A 33 -8.28 -11.62 -5.48
N ALA A 34 -7.42 -12.51 -4.97
CA ALA A 34 -6.29 -12.14 -4.09
C ALA A 34 -5.34 -11.15 -4.76
N THR A 35 -5.05 -11.36 -6.04
CA THR A 35 -4.17 -10.48 -6.80
C THR A 35 -4.81 -9.11 -7.03
N ALA A 36 -6.06 -9.07 -7.47
CA ALA A 36 -6.76 -7.82 -7.75
C ALA A 36 -6.90 -6.96 -6.49
N VAL A 37 -7.33 -7.54 -5.37
CA VAL A 37 -7.46 -6.85 -4.08
C VAL A 37 -6.09 -6.39 -3.58
N GLY A 38 -5.05 -7.21 -3.71
CA GLY A 38 -3.68 -6.85 -3.34
C GLY A 38 -3.16 -5.64 -4.11
N LEU A 39 -3.40 -5.58 -5.42
CA LEU A 39 -3.00 -4.43 -6.25
C LEU A 39 -3.72 -3.14 -5.85
N LEU A 40 -5.01 -3.21 -5.54
CA LEU A 40 -5.77 -2.06 -5.06
C LEU A 40 -5.23 -1.55 -3.71
N GLN A 41 -4.93 -2.46 -2.78
CA GLN A 41 -4.36 -2.11 -1.48
C GLN A 41 -2.95 -1.51 -1.62
N TYR A 42 -2.14 -2.05 -2.52
CA TYR A 42 -0.83 -1.51 -2.85
C TYR A 42 -0.93 -0.08 -3.41
N GLY A 43 -1.82 0.15 -4.37
CA GLY A 43 -2.07 1.47 -4.95
C GLY A 43 -2.51 2.49 -3.89
N ARG A 44 -3.42 2.11 -2.98
CA ARG A 44 -3.84 2.94 -1.84
C ARG A 44 -2.66 3.32 -0.95
N THR A 45 -1.83 2.35 -0.59
CA THR A 45 -0.64 2.57 0.26
C THR A 45 0.33 3.54 -0.43
N MET A 46 0.61 3.33 -1.71
CA MET A 46 1.50 4.19 -2.49
C MET A 46 0.96 5.63 -2.61
N GLN A 47 -0.35 5.81 -2.83
CA GLN A 47 -0.96 7.14 -2.84
C GLN A 47 -0.81 7.86 -1.50
N SER A 48 -1.01 7.14 -0.38
CA SER A 48 -0.84 7.73 0.96
C SER A 48 0.61 8.16 1.22
N MET A 49 1.58 7.33 0.86
CA MET A 49 3.01 7.65 0.98
C MET A 49 3.40 8.86 0.11
N ASN A 50 2.91 8.92 -1.14
CA ASN A 50 3.17 10.05 -2.02
C ASN A 50 2.56 11.35 -1.49
N ALA A 51 1.35 11.30 -0.92
CA ALA A 51 0.71 12.45 -0.29
C ALA A 51 1.48 12.95 0.95
N GLN A 52 2.06 12.04 1.74
CA GLN A 52 2.93 12.40 2.85
C GLN A 52 4.23 13.07 2.37
N LYS A 53 4.85 12.50 1.32
CA LYS A 53 6.07 13.06 0.72
C LYS A 53 5.85 14.46 0.16
N SER A 54 4.77 14.67 -0.61
CA SER A 54 4.45 16.00 -1.16
C SER A 54 4.20 17.04 -0.06
N LYS A 55 3.62 16.64 1.07
CA LYS A 55 3.38 17.52 2.21
C LYS A 55 4.70 17.94 2.88
N ALA A 56 5.63 17.00 3.09
CA ALA A 56 6.94 17.29 3.67
C ALA A 56 7.78 18.21 2.76
N GLU A 57 7.70 18.04 1.44
CA GLU A 57 8.40 18.88 0.48
C GLU A 57 7.85 20.32 0.42
N GLY A 58 6.52 20.47 0.57
CA GLY A 58 5.88 21.78 0.69
C GLY A 58 6.29 22.56 1.95
N ASP A 59 6.43 21.87 3.08
CA ASP A 59 6.85 22.47 4.36
C ASP A 59 8.29 22.99 4.26
N ASN A 60 9.21 22.16 3.75
CA ASN A 60 10.61 22.54 3.51
C ASN A 60 10.74 23.75 2.57
N ASN A 61 9.91 23.82 1.53
CA ASN A 61 9.91 24.94 0.58
C ASN A 61 9.41 26.24 1.25
N TRP A 62 8.43 26.15 2.16
CA TRP A 62 7.94 27.30 2.91
C TRP A 62 8.99 27.86 3.88
N TRP A 63 9.66 26.99 4.65
CA TRP A 63 10.77 27.39 5.53
C TRP A 63 11.92 28.05 4.77
N ASN A 64 12.27 27.51 3.59
CA ASN A 64 13.29 28.10 2.72
C ASN A 64 12.94 29.50 2.19
N ARG A 65 11.66 29.83 2.04
CA ARG A 65 11.25 31.18 1.61
C ARG A 65 11.38 32.20 2.73
N ILE A 66 11.09 31.78 3.98
CA ILE A 66 11.23 32.63 5.17
C ILE A 66 12.71 32.94 5.43
N THR A 67 13.60 31.93 5.33
CA THR A 67 15.04 32.13 5.54
C THR A 67 15.67 33.01 4.46
N LYS A 68 15.29 32.83 3.19
CA LYS A 68 15.74 33.70 2.08
C LYS A 68 15.30 35.15 2.24
N TRP A 69 14.07 35.40 2.70
CA TRP A 69 13.60 36.75 3.00
C TRP A 69 14.39 37.41 4.13
N PHE A 70 14.74 36.64 5.17
CA PHE A 70 15.53 37.15 6.30
C PHE A 70 17.00 37.41 5.93
N GLN A 71 17.53 36.69 4.94
CA GLN A 71 18.89 36.88 4.42
C GLN A 71 19.04 38.12 3.51
N GLY A 72 17.94 38.83 3.20
CA GLY A 72 18.00 40.12 2.52
C GLY A 72 18.34 40.05 1.02
N GLU A 73 18.20 38.88 0.39
CA GLU A 73 18.33 38.72 -1.05
C GLU A 73 17.00 39.14 -1.73
N PHE A 74 16.90 40.40 -2.13
CA PHE A 74 15.99 40.89 -3.17
C PHE A 74 16.75 41.05 -4.48
#